data_AF-A0A9D2X6R3-F1
#
_entry.id   AF-A0A9D2X6R3-F1
#
_cell.length_a   1.000
_cell.length_b   1.000
_cell.length_c   1.000
_cell.angle_alpha   90.00
_cell.angle_beta   90.00
_cell.angle_gamma   90.00
#
_symmetry.space_group_name_H-M   'P 1'
#
loop_
_entity.id
_entity.type
_entity.pdbx_description
1 polymer ?
#
loop_
_entity_poly.entity_id
_entity_poly.type
_entity_poly.pdbx_seq_one_letter_code
_entity_poly.pdbx_strand_id
1 'polypeptide(L)'
;MQVDRTSEWFVPKFGSDRFRKSVGILFLPYTAIVTCFAALGAISGPMDIERIAAICIIYFLALGISAHLLDAVGGKTKPWGNLPKRKVWSIALGALGISFAIGIYYAFLDSPLLFPIGILEGFFLFAYNLEWFGGKFHNKASTIISWGVLPVFAGSAIQTNSISYETIMIAAITALITFALISTSRPYKLLKLNNGDINLIKRKELVLKMLSLGVVLGTISYFILKFYFIS
;
A
#
# COMPACT_ATOMS: atom_id res chain seq x y z
N MET A 1 -15.97 -16.92 18.29
CA MET A 1 -15.31 -15.67 18.75
C MET A 1 -14.91 -14.89 17.51
N GLN A 2 -15.36 -13.66 17.34
CA GLN A 2 -14.91 -12.81 16.24
C GLN A 2 -13.45 -12.43 16.52
N VAL A 3 -12.53 -12.88 15.68
CA VAL A 3 -11.09 -12.69 15.93
C VAL A 3 -10.73 -11.23 15.64
N ASP A 4 -10.52 -10.47 16.72
CA ASP A 4 -10.05 -9.10 16.69
C ASP A 4 -8.56 -9.05 16.31
N ARG A 5 -8.19 -8.06 15.49
CA ARG A 5 -6.82 -7.83 15.01
C ARG A 5 -6.04 -6.83 15.86
N THR A 6 -6.56 -6.39 17.00
CA THR A 6 -5.79 -5.54 17.92
C THR A 6 -4.51 -6.19 18.50
N SER A 7 -4.35 -7.51 18.37
CA SER A 7 -3.14 -8.24 18.77
C SER A 7 -2.07 -8.37 17.67
N GLU A 8 -2.28 -7.73 16.52
CA GLU A 8 -1.29 -7.71 15.44
C GLU A 8 -0.01 -6.97 15.85
N TRP A 9 1.13 -7.43 15.35
CA TRP A 9 2.45 -6.92 15.74
C TRP A 9 2.69 -5.45 15.41
N PHE A 10 1.91 -4.90 14.48
CA PHE A 10 1.97 -3.51 14.03
C PHE A 10 0.92 -2.61 14.72
N VAL A 11 0.12 -3.16 15.64
CA VAL A 11 -0.83 -2.39 16.45
C VAL A 11 -0.13 -1.89 17.72
N PRO A 12 -0.26 -0.60 18.10
CA PRO A 12 0.30 -0.10 19.35
C PRO A 12 -0.19 -0.89 20.57
N LYS A 13 0.73 -1.13 21.52
CA LYS A 13 0.42 -1.78 22.81
C LYS A 13 -0.06 -0.80 23.89
N PHE A 14 -0.08 0.49 23.58
CA PHE A 14 -0.44 1.57 24.49
C PHE A 14 -1.61 2.40 23.94
N GLY A 15 -2.19 3.24 24.80
CA GLY A 15 -3.30 4.12 24.45
C GLY A 15 -4.67 3.44 24.49
N SER A 16 -5.71 4.21 24.17
CA SER A 16 -7.10 3.73 24.18
C SER A 16 -7.36 2.70 23.08
N ASP A 17 -8.39 1.87 23.26
CA ASP A 17 -8.83 0.89 22.24
C ASP A 17 -9.12 1.57 20.89
N ARG A 18 -9.74 2.75 20.90
CA ARG A 18 -10.00 3.53 19.68
C ARG A 18 -8.71 3.92 18.96
N PHE A 19 -7.73 4.43 19.71
CA PHE A 19 -6.43 4.81 19.15
C PHE A 19 -5.74 3.61 18.50
N ARG A 20 -5.67 2.49 19.23
CA ARG A 20 -5.03 1.25 18.74
C ARG A 20 -5.69 0.74 17.46
N LYS A 21 -7.02 0.72 17.40
CA LYS A 21 -7.77 0.33 16.19
C LYS A 21 -7.56 1.32 15.04
N SER A 22 -7.57 2.62 15.32
CA SER A 22 -7.31 3.65 14.31
C SER A 22 -5.93 3.47 13.67
N VAL A 23 -4.88 3.21 14.45
CA VAL A 23 -3.54 2.92 13.92
C VAL A 23 -3.49 1.55 13.23
N GLY A 24 -4.13 0.54 13.81
CA GLY A 24 -4.17 -0.82 13.27
C GLY A 24 -4.80 -0.90 11.87
N ILE A 25 -5.88 -0.16 11.66
CA ILE A 25 -6.56 -0.07 10.36
C ILE A 25 -5.64 0.51 9.28
N LEU A 26 -4.61 1.28 9.61
CA LEU A 26 -3.70 1.83 8.60
C LEU A 26 -2.68 0.81 8.09
N PHE A 27 -2.52 -0.35 8.74
CA PHE A 27 -1.51 -1.36 8.43
C PHE A 27 -0.15 -0.73 8.09
N LEU A 28 0.34 0.17 8.95
CA LEU A 28 1.46 1.06 8.65
C LEU A 28 2.67 0.38 7.95
N PRO A 29 3.10 -0.85 8.32
CA PRO A 29 4.20 -1.52 7.60
C PRO A 29 3.90 -1.81 6.13
N TYR A 30 2.66 -2.16 5.80
CA TYR A 30 2.22 -2.46 4.43
C TYR A 30 2.00 -1.17 3.64
N THR A 31 1.45 -0.15 4.29
CA THR A 31 1.33 1.21 3.74
C THR A 31 2.69 1.81 3.43
N ALA A 32 3.69 1.60 4.29
CA ALA A 32 5.06 2.03 4.05
C ALA A 32 5.65 1.33 2.82
N ILE A 33 5.47 0.00 2.69
CA ILE A 33 5.95 -0.76 1.52
C ILE A 33 5.41 -0.19 0.21
N VAL A 34 4.08 0.01 0.09
CA VAL A 34 3.50 0.47 -1.17
C VAL A 34 3.88 1.93 -1.48
N THR A 35 4.01 2.77 -0.46
CA THR A 35 4.50 4.14 -0.59
C THR A 35 5.96 4.14 -1.07
N CYS A 36 6.79 3.25 -0.52
CA CYS A 36 8.17 3.06 -0.97
C CYS A 36 8.25 2.59 -2.42
N PHE A 37 7.34 1.74 -2.90
CA PHE A 37 7.33 1.33 -4.31
C PHE A 37 7.06 2.51 -5.25
N ALA A 38 6.13 3.39 -4.88
CA ALA A 38 5.91 4.63 -5.63
C ALA A 38 7.12 5.55 -5.59
N ALA A 39 7.76 5.71 -4.43
CA ALA A 39 8.99 6.48 -4.30
C ALA A 39 10.13 5.90 -5.17
N LEU A 40 10.34 4.58 -5.17
CA LEU A 40 11.36 3.92 -5.99
C LEU A 40 11.11 4.17 -7.49
N GLY A 41 9.86 4.15 -7.93
CA GLY A 41 9.48 4.54 -9.29
C GLY A 41 9.89 5.97 -9.61
N ALA A 42 9.61 6.91 -8.70
CA ALA A 42 9.99 8.31 -8.88
C ALA A 42 11.51 8.54 -8.85
N ILE A 43 12.26 7.79 -8.03
CA ILE A 43 13.72 7.92 -7.92
C ILE A 43 14.44 7.32 -9.15
N SER A 44 13.74 6.49 -9.96
CA SER A 44 14.32 5.88 -11.16
C SER A 44 14.61 6.87 -12.30
N GLY A 45 14.03 8.07 -12.26
CA GLY A 45 14.28 9.15 -13.22
C GLY A 45 15.03 10.35 -12.62
N PRO A 46 15.14 11.47 -13.35
CA PRO A 46 15.50 12.77 -12.77
C PRO A 46 14.62 13.10 -11.56
N MET A 47 15.24 13.57 -10.48
CA MET A 47 14.56 13.76 -9.21
C MET A 47 14.11 15.19 -8.99
N ASP A 48 12.81 15.39 -9.02
CA ASP A 48 12.15 16.51 -8.35
C ASP A 48 11.61 16.03 -6.99
N ILE A 49 12.08 16.67 -5.90
CA ILE A 49 11.70 16.30 -4.53
C ILE A 49 10.22 16.55 -4.26
N GLU A 50 9.63 17.60 -4.85
CA GLU A 50 8.21 17.91 -4.69
C GLU A 50 7.35 16.80 -5.29
N ARG A 51 7.74 16.26 -6.45
CA ARG A 51 7.04 15.14 -7.10
C ARG A 51 7.20 13.83 -6.33
N ILE A 52 8.36 13.57 -5.73
CA ILE A 52 8.55 12.41 -4.83
C ILE A 52 7.64 12.54 -3.60
N ALA A 53 7.58 13.72 -2.98
CA ALA A 53 6.69 13.97 -1.85
C ALA A 53 5.22 13.82 -2.26
N ALA A 54 4.83 14.39 -3.41
CA ALA A 54 3.48 14.31 -3.95
C ALA A 54 3.03 12.86 -4.17
N ILE A 55 3.86 12.03 -4.82
CA ILE A 55 3.49 10.63 -5.04
C ILE A 55 3.43 9.85 -3.73
N CYS A 56 4.32 10.12 -2.77
CA CYS A 56 4.23 9.50 -1.44
C CYS A 56 2.91 9.86 -0.72
N ILE A 57 2.49 11.13 -0.80
CA ILE A 57 1.21 11.59 -0.24
C ILE A 57 0.02 10.93 -0.96
N ILE A 58 0.05 10.86 -2.30
CA ILE A 58 -0.99 10.21 -3.11
C ILE A 58 -1.22 8.77 -2.62
N TYR A 59 -0.16 7.97 -2.48
CA TYR A 59 -0.25 6.56 -2.07
C TYR A 59 -0.61 6.38 -0.60
N PHE A 60 -0.09 7.24 0.28
CA PHE A 60 -0.49 7.21 1.68
C PHE A 60 -1.99 7.49 1.84
N LEU A 61 -2.52 8.49 1.14
CA LEU A 61 -3.95 8.83 1.20
C LEU A 61 -4.83 7.79 0.51
N ALA A 62 -4.49 7.37 -0.71
CA ALA A 62 -5.29 6.41 -1.47
C ALA A 62 -5.26 5.02 -0.84
N LEU A 63 -4.08 4.48 -0.55
CA LEU A 63 -3.93 3.09 -0.09
C LEU A 63 -3.78 2.99 1.42
N GLY A 64 -3.01 3.89 2.04
CA GLY A 64 -2.78 3.90 3.48
C GLY A 64 -3.99 4.31 4.31
N ILE A 65 -4.91 5.10 3.74
CA ILE A 65 -6.13 5.52 4.41
C ILE A 65 -7.36 4.96 3.70
N SER A 66 -7.57 5.35 2.44
CA SER A 66 -8.86 5.11 1.77
C SER A 66 -9.10 3.62 1.53
N ALA A 67 -8.14 2.91 0.92
CA ALA A 67 -8.26 1.48 0.65
C ALA A 67 -8.51 0.66 1.92
N HIS A 68 -7.74 0.88 3.00
CA HIS A 68 -7.93 0.14 4.25
C HIS A 68 -9.26 0.43 4.94
N LEU A 69 -9.73 1.68 4.90
CA LEU A 69 -11.06 2.02 5.43
C LEU A 69 -12.17 1.37 4.61
N LEU A 70 -12.04 1.35 3.28
CA LEU A 70 -12.97 0.67 2.39
C LEU A 70 -12.93 -0.84 2.58
N ASP A 71 -11.75 -1.45 2.80
CA ASP A 71 -11.61 -2.88 3.11
C ASP A 71 -12.31 -3.23 4.43
N ALA A 72 -12.19 -2.38 5.46
CA ALA A 72 -12.92 -2.57 6.71
C ALA A 72 -14.44 -2.53 6.52
N VAL A 73 -14.94 -1.78 5.53
CA VAL A 73 -16.37 -1.71 5.18
C VAL A 73 -16.82 -2.87 4.30
N GLY A 74 -16.05 -3.19 3.25
CA GLY A 74 -16.39 -4.19 2.23
C GLY A 74 -16.12 -5.62 2.65
N GLY A 75 -15.09 -5.84 3.46
CA GLY A 75 -14.67 -7.17 3.88
C GLY A 75 -15.77 -7.94 4.63
N LYS A 76 -15.88 -9.23 4.32
CA LYS A 76 -16.84 -10.16 4.95
C LYS A 76 -16.61 -10.35 6.44
N THR A 77 -15.37 -10.17 6.88
CA THR A 77 -15.00 -10.19 8.30
C THR A 77 -14.92 -8.77 8.83
N LYS A 78 -15.27 -8.56 10.12
CA LYS A 78 -15.11 -7.26 10.79
C LYS A 78 -14.04 -7.35 11.90
N PRO A 79 -12.75 -7.47 11.53
CA PRO A 79 -11.67 -7.67 12.49
C PRO A 79 -11.40 -6.44 13.37
N TRP A 80 -11.93 -5.27 13.00
CA TRP A 80 -11.78 -4.02 13.73
C TRP A 80 -13.08 -3.63 14.49
N GLY A 81 -14.03 -4.55 14.57
CA GLY A 81 -15.36 -4.33 15.16
C GLY A 81 -16.33 -3.59 14.25
N ASN A 82 -17.46 -3.18 14.82
CA ASN A 82 -18.50 -2.43 14.12
C ASN A 82 -18.14 -0.95 14.04
N LEU A 83 -17.55 -0.54 12.92
CA LEU A 83 -17.20 0.86 12.65
C LEU A 83 -18.43 1.64 12.13
N PRO A 84 -18.59 2.92 12.50
CA PRO A 84 -19.67 3.76 12.00
C PRO A 84 -19.52 4.02 10.50
N LYS A 85 -20.31 3.32 9.67
CA LYS A 85 -20.20 3.30 8.20
C LYS A 85 -20.09 4.69 7.58
N ARG A 86 -20.98 5.62 7.95
CA ARG A 86 -20.99 7.00 7.41
C ARG A 86 -19.65 7.68 7.62
N LYS A 87 -19.11 7.65 8.85
CA LYS A 87 -17.83 8.26 9.19
C LYS A 87 -16.67 7.63 8.42
N VAL A 88 -16.65 6.31 8.32
CA VAL A 88 -15.60 5.58 7.58
C VAL A 88 -15.60 5.96 6.10
N TRP A 89 -16.78 5.98 5.46
CA TRP A 89 -16.94 6.42 4.07
C TRP A 89 -16.51 7.88 3.87
N SER A 90 -16.92 8.79 4.74
CA SER A 90 -16.54 10.21 4.62
C SER A 90 -15.02 10.40 4.67
N ILE A 91 -14.33 9.70 5.57
CA ILE A 91 -12.86 9.79 5.68
C ILE A 91 -12.20 9.15 4.44
N ALA A 92 -12.66 7.97 4.02
CA ALA A 92 -12.11 7.28 2.87
C ALA A 92 -12.29 8.09 1.58
N LEU A 93 -13.48 8.63 1.32
CA LEU A 93 -13.74 9.44 0.12
C LEU A 93 -13.04 10.80 0.18
N GLY A 94 -12.91 11.40 1.36
CA GLY A 94 -12.15 12.64 1.53
C GLY A 94 -10.67 12.47 1.22
N ALA A 95 -10.04 11.44 1.79
CA ALA A 95 -8.63 11.12 1.51
C ALA A 95 -8.41 10.74 0.04
N LEU A 96 -9.32 9.95 -0.55
CA LEU A 96 -9.24 9.59 -1.97
C LEU A 96 -9.43 10.80 -2.88
N GLY A 97 -10.35 11.71 -2.55
CA GLY A 97 -10.58 12.95 -3.30
C GLY A 97 -9.34 13.84 -3.34
N ILE A 98 -8.62 13.99 -2.21
CA ILE A 98 -7.35 14.73 -2.16
C ILE A 98 -6.30 14.03 -3.01
N SER A 99 -6.16 12.71 -2.89
CA SER A 99 -5.21 11.91 -3.69
C SER A 99 -5.46 12.07 -5.20
N PHE A 100 -6.71 11.95 -5.64
CA PHE A 100 -7.09 12.14 -7.04
C PHE A 100 -6.89 13.59 -7.50
N ALA A 101 -7.16 14.59 -6.66
CA ALA A 101 -6.91 15.98 -7.03
C ALA A 101 -5.42 16.22 -7.33
N ILE A 102 -4.51 15.72 -6.49
CA ILE A 102 -3.06 15.83 -6.73
C ILE A 102 -2.66 15.05 -7.98
N GLY A 103 -3.12 13.81 -8.13
CA GLY A 103 -2.80 12.99 -9.31
C GLY A 103 -3.29 13.60 -10.62
N ILE A 104 -4.52 14.10 -10.65
CA ILE A 104 -5.13 14.78 -11.80
C ILE A 104 -4.39 16.08 -12.12
N TYR A 105 -3.99 16.84 -11.10
CA TYR A 105 -3.19 18.05 -11.29
C TYR A 105 -1.91 17.74 -12.08
N TYR A 106 -1.09 16.77 -11.65
CA TYR A 106 0.12 16.39 -12.39
C TYR A 106 -0.19 15.75 -13.75
N ALA A 107 -1.28 15.00 -13.86
CA ALA A 107 -1.70 14.40 -15.12
C ALA A 107 -1.99 15.44 -16.21
N PHE A 108 -2.60 16.57 -15.83
CA PHE A 108 -2.84 17.70 -16.73
C PHE A 108 -1.63 18.63 -16.88
N LEU A 109 -0.75 18.71 -15.88
CA LEU A 109 0.43 19.56 -15.92
C LEU A 109 1.40 19.09 -17.02
N ASP A 110 1.84 17.83 -16.93
CA ASP A 110 2.82 17.25 -17.87
C ASP A 110 2.93 15.72 -17.80
N SER A 111 2.14 15.05 -16.96
CA SER A 111 2.26 13.62 -16.68
C SER A 111 1.02 12.80 -17.10
N PRO A 112 0.50 12.92 -18.34
CA PRO A 112 -0.75 12.29 -18.75
C PRO A 112 -0.78 10.76 -18.63
N LEU A 113 0.37 10.08 -18.53
CA LEU A 113 0.44 8.65 -18.24
C LEU A 113 -0.18 8.29 -16.88
N LEU A 114 -0.32 9.26 -15.97
CA LEU A 114 -1.07 9.11 -14.73
C LEU A 114 -2.57 8.85 -14.95
N PHE A 115 -3.16 9.22 -16.10
CA PHE A 115 -4.56 8.89 -16.39
C PHE A 115 -4.80 7.37 -16.50
N PRO A 116 -4.16 6.65 -17.43
CA PRO A 116 -4.37 5.20 -17.53
C PRO A 116 -3.93 4.46 -16.27
N ILE A 117 -2.84 4.88 -15.61
CA ILE A 117 -2.39 4.27 -14.34
C ILE A 117 -3.42 4.50 -13.23
N GLY A 118 -3.85 5.75 -13.02
CA GLY A 118 -4.82 6.13 -11.99
C GLY A 118 -6.20 5.50 -12.20
N ILE A 119 -6.64 5.32 -13.46
CA ILE A 119 -7.88 4.58 -13.77
C ILE A 119 -7.76 3.12 -13.34
N LEU A 120 -6.65 2.45 -13.66
CA LEU A 120 -6.42 1.06 -13.26
C LEU A 120 -6.33 0.92 -11.73
N GLU A 121 -5.62 1.83 -11.07
CA GLU A 121 -5.51 1.83 -9.61
C GLU A 121 -6.83 2.13 -8.92
N GLY A 122 -7.58 3.12 -9.40
CA GLY A 122 -8.92 3.41 -8.91
C GLY A 122 -9.85 2.20 -9.06
N PHE A 123 -9.79 1.52 -10.21
CA PHE A 123 -10.52 0.28 -10.44
C PHE A 123 -10.14 -0.79 -9.40
N PHE A 124 -8.85 -1.09 -9.21
CA PHE A 124 -8.42 -2.10 -8.24
C PHE A 124 -8.72 -1.70 -6.79
N LEU A 125 -8.61 -0.41 -6.45
CA LEU A 125 -8.94 0.10 -5.12
C LEU A 125 -10.38 -0.25 -4.76
N PHE A 126 -11.34 0.01 -5.64
CA PHE A 126 -12.72 -0.36 -5.34
C PHE A 126 -12.98 -1.85 -5.52
N ALA A 127 -12.52 -2.45 -6.62
CA ALA A 127 -12.78 -3.86 -6.93
C ALA A 127 -12.21 -4.83 -5.89
N TYR A 128 -11.04 -4.52 -5.34
CA TYR A 128 -10.38 -5.34 -4.33
C TYR A 128 -10.99 -5.15 -2.94
N ASN A 129 -11.04 -3.90 -2.45
CA ASN A 129 -11.36 -3.59 -1.05
C ASN A 129 -12.85 -3.65 -0.75
N LEU A 130 -13.71 -3.31 -1.73
CA LEU A 130 -15.16 -3.48 -1.59
C LEU A 130 -15.65 -4.85 -2.07
N GLU A 131 -14.74 -5.72 -2.50
CA GLU A 131 -15.03 -7.00 -3.13
C GLU A 131 -16.09 -6.87 -4.26
N TRP A 132 -16.04 -5.79 -5.04
CA TRP A 132 -16.93 -5.66 -6.20
C TRP A 132 -16.75 -6.85 -7.14
N PHE A 133 -17.80 -7.15 -7.90
CA PHE A 133 -17.87 -8.33 -8.77
C PHE A 133 -17.77 -9.66 -8.00
N GLY A 134 -18.25 -9.69 -6.74
CA GLY A 134 -18.25 -10.88 -5.89
C GLY A 134 -16.85 -11.32 -5.47
N GLY A 135 -15.89 -10.39 -5.39
CA GLY A 135 -14.52 -10.67 -4.97
C GLY A 135 -13.62 -11.29 -6.03
N LYS A 136 -14.03 -11.28 -7.32
CA LYS A 136 -13.19 -11.81 -8.44
C LYS A 136 -11.78 -11.22 -8.47
N PHE A 137 -11.62 -9.94 -8.10
CA PHE A 137 -10.34 -9.26 -8.04
C PHE A 137 -9.65 -9.30 -6.67
N HIS A 138 -10.26 -9.93 -5.65
CA HIS A 138 -9.65 -10.10 -4.34
C HIS A 138 -8.70 -11.33 -4.35
N ASN A 139 -7.67 -11.28 -5.19
CA ASN A 139 -6.78 -12.43 -5.45
C ASN A 139 -5.29 -12.04 -5.47
N LYS A 140 -4.41 -13.04 -5.57
CA LYS A 140 -2.94 -12.81 -5.52
C LYS A 140 -2.46 -11.98 -6.72
N ALA A 141 -2.93 -12.30 -7.93
CA ALA A 141 -2.52 -11.62 -9.15
C ALA A 141 -2.89 -10.13 -9.09
N SER A 142 -4.14 -9.83 -8.71
CA SER A 142 -4.60 -8.45 -8.54
C SER A 142 -3.78 -7.70 -7.50
N THR A 143 -3.43 -8.34 -6.38
CA THR A 143 -2.57 -7.73 -5.35
C THR A 143 -1.19 -7.37 -5.93
N ILE A 144 -0.56 -8.28 -6.68
CA ILE A 144 0.78 -8.07 -7.25
C ILE A 144 0.75 -6.94 -8.30
N ILE A 145 -0.24 -6.97 -9.19
CA ILE A 145 -0.38 -5.96 -10.24
C ILE A 145 -0.68 -4.59 -9.61
N SER A 146 -1.72 -4.50 -8.77
CA SER A 146 -2.19 -3.22 -8.23
C SER A 146 -1.27 -2.61 -7.16
N TRP A 147 -0.71 -3.43 -6.27
CA TRP A 147 0.06 -2.93 -5.12
C TRP A 147 1.56 -3.17 -5.23
N GLY A 148 2.01 -3.96 -6.20
CA GLY A 148 3.43 -4.17 -6.49
C GLY A 148 3.91 -3.38 -7.70
N VAL A 149 3.18 -3.44 -8.82
CA VAL A 149 3.64 -2.91 -10.12
C VAL A 149 3.17 -1.47 -10.38
N LEU A 150 1.85 -1.22 -10.32
CA LEU A 150 1.29 0.10 -10.63
C LEU A 150 1.89 1.25 -9.80
N PRO A 151 2.23 1.08 -8.50
CA PRO A 151 2.88 2.12 -7.72
C PRO A 151 4.19 2.60 -8.31
N VAL A 152 5.03 1.67 -8.76
CA VAL A 152 6.31 2.00 -9.40
C VAL A 152 6.09 2.79 -10.68
N PHE A 153 5.10 2.39 -11.48
CA PHE A 153 4.78 3.09 -12.72
C PHE A 153 4.21 4.48 -12.48
N ALA A 154 3.36 4.68 -11.47
CA ALA A 154 2.87 6.00 -11.11
C ALA A 154 4.00 6.91 -10.62
N GLY A 155 4.92 6.37 -9.83
CA GLY A 155 6.14 7.05 -9.41
C GLY A 155 6.98 7.57 -10.57
N SER A 156 7.25 6.70 -11.55
CA SER A 156 7.99 7.10 -12.76
C SER A 156 7.19 8.10 -13.60
N ALA A 157 5.89 7.85 -13.79
CA ALA A 157 5.02 8.70 -14.58
C ALA A 157 4.92 10.12 -14.02
N ILE A 158 4.83 10.28 -12.69
CA ILE A 158 4.76 11.63 -12.10
C ILE A 158 6.06 12.42 -12.29
N GLN A 159 7.21 11.77 -12.50
CA GLN A 159 8.49 12.46 -12.69
C GLN A 159 8.77 12.77 -14.16
N THR A 160 8.62 11.77 -15.02
CA THR A 160 9.13 11.81 -16.39
C THR A 160 8.08 11.48 -17.44
N ASN A 161 6.83 11.26 -17.02
CA ASN A 161 5.74 10.81 -17.89
C ASN A 161 6.13 9.61 -18.79
N SER A 162 7.01 8.75 -18.30
CA SER A 162 7.56 7.64 -19.08
C SER A 162 7.89 6.44 -18.20
N ILE A 163 8.02 5.26 -18.81
CA ILE A 163 8.39 4.01 -18.15
C ILE A 163 9.73 3.56 -18.74
N SER A 164 10.80 3.74 -17.97
CA SER A 164 12.14 3.34 -18.40
C SER A 164 12.39 1.85 -18.17
N TYR A 165 13.50 1.33 -18.72
CA TYR A 165 13.94 -0.04 -18.41
C TYR A 165 14.24 -0.22 -16.91
N GLU A 166 14.85 0.77 -16.26
CA GLU A 166 15.10 0.78 -14.82
C GLU A 166 13.78 0.69 -14.03
N THR A 167 12.76 1.44 -14.45
CA THR A 167 11.42 1.39 -13.87
C THR A 167 10.79 0.00 -14.00
N ILE A 168 10.96 -0.68 -15.15
CA ILE A 168 10.46 -2.05 -15.35
C ILE A 168 11.18 -3.04 -14.43
N MET A 169 12.50 -2.91 -14.26
CA MET A 169 13.26 -3.75 -13.33
C MET A 169 12.81 -3.56 -11.89
N ILE A 170 12.60 -2.31 -11.45
CA ILE A 170 12.07 -2.00 -10.12
C ILE A 170 10.66 -2.59 -9.96
N ALA A 171 9.80 -2.47 -10.98
CA ALA A 171 8.46 -3.06 -10.96
C ALA A 171 8.49 -4.60 -10.83
N ALA A 172 9.43 -5.27 -11.48
CA ALA A 172 9.62 -6.71 -11.34
C ALA A 172 10.07 -7.10 -9.91
N ILE A 173 11.01 -6.35 -9.33
CA ILE A 173 11.50 -6.58 -7.96
C ILE A 173 10.37 -6.38 -6.94
N THR A 174 9.63 -5.28 -7.06
CA THR A 174 8.51 -4.95 -6.15
C THR A 174 7.34 -5.93 -6.30
N ALA A 175 7.10 -6.47 -7.51
CA ALA A 175 6.18 -7.58 -7.73
C ALA A 175 6.61 -8.86 -6.99
N LEU A 176 7.90 -9.22 -7.04
CA LEU A 176 8.44 -10.37 -6.30
C LEU A 176 8.37 -10.17 -4.78
N ILE A 177 8.68 -8.96 -4.29
CA ILE A 177 8.52 -8.61 -2.87
C ILE A 177 7.06 -8.75 -2.45
N THR A 178 6.13 -8.24 -3.27
CA THR A 178 4.69 -8.35 -3.01
C THR A 178 4.24 -9.81 -2.98
N PHE A 179 4.75 -10.63 -3.90
CA PHE A 179 4.49 -12.07 -3.90
C PHE A 179 4.99 -12.75 -2.62
N ALA A 180 6.21 -12.45 -2.16
CA ALA A 180 6.75 -12.96 -0.91
C ALA A 180 5.92 -12.50 0.30
N LEU A 181 5.50 -11.24 0.31
CA LEU A 181 4.68 -10.64 1.35
C LEU A 181 3.31 -11.33 1.47
N ILE A 182 2.59 -11.57 0.37
CA ILE A 182 1.29 -12.24 0.41
C ILE A 182 1.41 -13.74 0.69
N SER A 183 2.47 -14.39 0.21
CA SER A 183 2.76 -15.80 0.47
C SER A 183 3.13 -16.05 1.93
N THR A 184 3.61 -15.02 2.62
CA THR A 184 3.90 -15.06 4.07
C THR A 184 2.69 -14.62 4.90
N SER A 185 2.07 -13.49 4.56
CA SER A 185 1.02 -12.85 5.37
C SER A 185 -0.30 -13.62 5.42
N ARG A 186 -0.70 -14.29 4.32
CA ARG A 186 -1.95 -15.07 4.31
C ARG A 186 -1.87 -16.29 5.25
N PRO A 187 -0.84 -17.16 5.18
CA PRO A 187 -0.67 -18.22 6.17
C PRO A 187 -0.49 -17.70 7.60
N TYR A 188 0.22 -16.57 7.78
CA TYR A 188 0.34 -15.93 9.09
C TYR A 188 -1.02 -15.58 9.70
N LYS A 189 -1.88 -14.91 8.94
CA LYS A 189 -3.25 -14.56 9.38
C LYS A 189 -4.08 -15.80 9.71
N LEU A 190 -3.99 -16.86 8.89
CA LEU A 190 -4.71 -18.12 9.15
C LEU A 190 -4.23 -18.82 10.42
N LEU A 191 -2.92 -18.87 10.66
CA LEU A 191 -2.36 -19.46 11.88
C LEU A 191 -2.80 -18.67 13.12
N LYS A 192 -2.79 -17.33 13.05
CA LYS A 192 -3.31 -16.49 14.14
C LYS A 192 -4.80 -16.67 14.38
N LEU A 193 -5.59 -16.82 13.32
CA LEU A 193 -7.03 -17.04 13.42
C LEU A 193 -7.36 -18.37 14.12
N ASN A 194 -6.58 -19.41 13.83
CA ASN A 194 -6.85 -20.78 14.28
C ASN A 194 -6.05 -21.19 15.52
N ASN A 195 -5.40 -20.24 16.21
CA ASN A 195 -4.47 -20.52 17.31
C ASN A 195 -3.45 -21.63 16.98
N GLY A 196 -2.89 -21.58 15.76
CA GLY A 196 -1.92 -22.55 15.27
C GLY A 196 -0.55 -22.44 15.96
N ASP A 197 0.43 -23.18 15.45
CA ASP A 197 1.79 -23.25 16.01
C ASP A 197 2.42 -21.84 16.22
N ILE A 198 2.68 -21.53 17.49
CA ILE A 198 3.26 -20.25 17.95
C ILE A 198 4.64 -20.01 17.33
N ASN A 199 5.47 -21.04 17.16
CA ASN A 199 6.80 -20.90 16.58
C ASN A 199 6.70 -20.53 15.09
N LEU A 200 5.75 -21.14 14.38
CA LEU A 200 5.49 -20.81 12.98
C LEU A 200 4.92 -19.41 12.80
N ILE A 201 4.02 -18.98 13.70
CA ILE A 201 3.49 -17.60 13.75
C ILE A 201 4.64 -16.61 13.92
N LYS A 202 5.50 -16.81 14.92
CA LYS A 202 6.67 -15.94 15.19
C LYS A 202 7.63 -15.87 14.02
N ARG A 203 7.90 -17.00 13.37
CA ARG A 203 8.79 -17.06 12.19
C ARG A 203 8.21 -16.25 11.02
N LYS A 204 6.92 -16.40 10.72
CA LYS A 204 6.27 -15.63 9.64
C LYS A 204 6.20 -14.14 9.99
N GLU A 205 5.91 -13.80 11.25
CA GLU A 205 5.93 -12.42 11.72
C GLU A 205 7.30 -11.77 11.53
N LEU A 206 8.38 -12.49 11.87
CA LEU A 206 9.75 -12.01 11.65
C LEU A 206 10.01 -11.74 10.16
N VAL A 207 9.61 -12.65 9.27
CA VAL A 207 9.74 -12.43 7.82
C VAL A 207 8.98 -11.19 7.36
N LEU A 208 7.76 -10.95 7.85
CA LEU A 208 6.99 -9.74 7.52
C LEU A 208 7.66 -8.46 8.00
N LYS A 209 8.24 -8.47 9.21
CA LYS A 209 9.01 -7.34 9.75
C LYS A 209 10.26 -7.07 8.93
N MET A 210 11.02 -8.13 8.58
CA MET A 210 12.23 -8.02 7.76
C MET A 210 11.93 -7.50 6.35
N LEU A 211 10.86 -7.98 5.72
CA LEU A 211 10.43 -7.46 4.40
C LEU A 211 10.06 -5.98 4.48
N SER A 212 9.26 -5.58 5.48
CA SER A 212 8.86 -4.17 5.63
C SER A 212 10.05 -3.26 5.91
N LEU A 213 10.91 -3.63 6.88
CA LEU A 213 12.10 -2.85 7.20
C LEU A 213 13.07 -2.80 6.02
N GLY A 214 13.29 -3.93 5.34
CA GLY A 214 14.17 -4.02 4.17
C GLY A 214 13.73 -3.12 3.02
N VAL A 215 12.44 -3.05 2.72
CA VAL A 215 11.91 -2.13 1.69
C VAL A 215 12.14 -0.67 2.08
N VAL A 216 11.84 -0.30 3.32
CA VAL A 216 12.00 1.09 3.79
C VAL A 216 13.48 1.50 3.75
N LEU A 217 14.36 0.69 4.36
CA LEU A 217 15.80 0.98 4.38
C LEU A 217 16.40 0.95 2.97
N GLY A 218 16.01 0.00 2.12
CA GLY A 218 16.47 -0.06 0.74
C GLY A 218 16.07 1.17 -0.07
N THR A 219 14.84 1.66 0.11
CA THR A 219 14.34 2.87 -0.55
C THR A 219 15.09 4.12 -0.09
N ILE A 220 15.32 4.28 1.22
CA ILE A 220 16.10 5.39 1.77
C ILE A 220 17.54 5.35 1.25
N SER A 221 18.17 4.17 1.27
CA SER A 221 19.54 4.01 0.75
C SER A 221 19.63 4.34 -0.73
N TYR A 222 18.69 3.87 -1.55
CA TYR A 222 18.67 4.17 -2.98
C TYR A 222 18.44 5.67 -3.24
N PHE A 223 17.54 6.31 -2.49
CA PHE A 223 17.35 7.76 -2.54
C PHE A 223 18.64 8.53 -2.23
N ILE A 224 19.32 8.21 -1.11
CA ILE A 224 20.58 8.85 -0.71
C ILE A 224 21.66 8.64 -1.78
N LEU A 225 21.80 7.41 -2.28
CA LEU A 225 22.78 7.09 -3.32
C LEU A 225 22.52 7.89 -4.60
N LYS A 226 21.25 7.97 -5.04
CA LYS A 226 20.88 8.74 -6.23
C LYS A 226 21.18 10.22 -6.02
N PHE A 227 20.76 10.78 -4.90
CA PHE A 227 20.84 12.21 -4.58
C PHE A 227 22.27 12.73 -4.52
N TYR A 228 23.20 11.97 -3.94
CA TYR A 228 24.57 12.45 -3.75
C TYR A 228 25.56 12.00 -4.83
N PHE A 229 25.28 10.92 -5.57
CA PHE A 229 26.29 10.28 -6.42
C PHE A 229 25.89 10.06 -7.88
N ILE A 230 24.61 10.21 -8.23
CA ILE A 230 24.10 9.87 -9.58
C ILE A 230 23.31 11.05 -10.20
N SER A 231 23.01 12.10 -9.42
CA SER A 231 22.23 13.28 -9.84
C SER A 231 23.10 14.33 -10.53
#